data_AF-A0A1D2S688-F1
#
_entry.id   AF-A0A1D2S688-F1
#
_cell.length_a   1.000
_cell.length_b   1.000
_cell.length_c   1.000
_cell.angle_alpha   90.00
_cell.angle_beta   90.00
_cell.angle_gamma   90.00
#
_symmetry.space_group_name_H-M   'P 1'
#
loop_
_entity.id
_entity.type
_entity.pdbx_description
1 polymer ?
#
loop_
_entity_poly.entity_id
_entity_poly.type
_entity_poly.pdbx_seq_one_letter_code
_entity_poly.pdbx_strand_id
1 'polypeptide(L)'
;MSEAEDDFDWGSADGAEAVMSRVCADEAMRREILQCLLDSIAFVDQTAPDAWAVTLQGNGFRLNVGQVEALTCDAGWPFPPYEGGAIAMRVLTHGALPDDVLAWSGDGNPSLQLGIAPASYKSIPAPKHIVKLAAKQPGSIRPCYEKLMRAHESYLSSALQTPTGKIRSGTPFKRTHSEDLVAYAKAVCGTPFVSHIAEVAAEQDGSVAEYFEGRRLLFRQRATSEIRRQDVPA
;
A
#
# COMPACT_ATOMS: atom_id res chain seq x y z
N MET A 1 -29.44 4.02 11.48
CA MET A 1 -29.13 2.62 11.13
C MET A 1 -30.31 2.14 10.32
N SER A 2 -30.06 1.69 9.11
CA SER A 2 -31.06 1.17 8.17
C SER A 2 -30.94 -0.35 8.12
N GLU A 3 -32.04 -1.05 7.87
CA GLU A 3 -32.13 -2.52 7.91
C GLU A 3 -31.21 -3.25 6.89
N ALA A 4 -30.49 -2.51 6.05
CA ALA A 4 -29.46 -3.01 5.13
C ALA A 4 -28.05 -3.19 5.75
N GLU A 5 -27.86 -2.91 7.04
CA GLU A 5 -26.57 -3.12 7.73
C GLU A 5 -26.44 -4.53 8.37
N ASP A 6 -27.56 -5.24 8.58
CA ASP A 6 -27.61 -6.54 9.29
C ASP A 6 -27.38 -7.77 8.40
N ASP A 7 -27.49 -7.64 7.07
CA ASP A 7 -27.42 -8.76 6.10
C ASP A 7 -26.06 -8.82 5.34
N PHE A 8 -25.07 -8.03 5.79
CA PHE A 8 -23.74 -7.95 5.19
C PHE A 8 -22.76 -8.86 5.94
N ASP A 9 -22.17 -9.85 5.26
CA ASP A 9 -21.20 -10.76 5.88
C ASP A 9 -19.82 -10.11 6.06
N TRP A 10 -19.66 -9.41 7.18
CA TRP A 10 -18.40 -8.82 7.65
C TRP A 10 -17.28 -9.85 7.93
N GLY A 11 -17.59 -11.16 7.94
CA GLY A 11 -16.66 -12.28 8.14
C GLY A 11 -16.37 -13.06 6.85
N SER A 12 -16.41 -12.38 5.70
CA SER A 12 -16.15 -12.97 4.38
C SER A 12 -15.16 -12.15 3.56
N ALA A 13 -14.52 -12.78 2.57
CA ALA A 13 -13.64 -12.10 1.62
C ALA A 13 -14.40 -11.06 0.79
N ASP A 14 -15.64 -11.37 0.39
CA ASP A 14 -16.55 -10.48 -0.35
C ASP A 14 -16.92 -9.26 0.50
N GLY A 15 -17.11 -9.43 1.81
CA GLY A 15 -17.31 -8.33 2.77
C GLY A 15 -16.08 -7.43 2.91
N ALA A 16 -14.88 -8.03 2.95
CA ALA A 16 -13.62 -7.29 2.93
C ALA A 16 -13.44 -6.52 1.60
N GLU A 17 -13.80 -7.12 0.47
CA GLU A 17 -13.80 -6.45 -0.84
C GLU A 17 -14.76 -5.27 -0.88
N ALA A 18 -16.02 -5.46 -0.52
CA ALA A 18 -17.03 -4.40 -0.60
C ALA A 18 -16.72 -3.22 0.35
N VAL A 19 -16.13 -3.48 1.52
CA VAL A 19 -15.58 -2.42 2.39
C VAL A 19 -14.42 -1.70 1.69
N MET A 20 -13.42 -2.44 1.19
CA MET A 20 -12.22 -1.82 0.62
C MET A 20 -12.47 -1.09 -0.69
N SER A 21 -13.42 -1.56 -1.51
CA SER A 21 -13.88 -0.88 -2.72
C SER A 21 -14.75 0.33 -2.43
N ARG A 22 -15.52 0.35 -1.32
CA ARG A 22 -16.21 1.56 -0.83
C ARG A 22 -15.22 2.62 -0.33
N VAL A 23 -14.14 2.19 0.32
CA VAL A 23 -13.11 3.07 0.89
C VAL A 23 -12.16 3.59 -0.19
N CYS A 24 -11.79 2.74 -1.14
CA CYS A 24 -10.87 3.04 -2.24
C CYS A 24 -11.39 2.40 -3.52
N ALA A 25 -12.20 3.14 -4.29
CA ALA A 25 -12.83 2.64 -5.51
C ALA A 25 -11.81 2.28 -6.60
N ASP A 26 -10.73 3.06 -6.72
CA ASP A 26 -9.62 2.80 -7.64
C ASP A 26 -8.86 1.54 -7.22
N GLU A 27 -8.83 0.53 -8.10
CA GLU A 27 -8.18 -0.76 -7.82
C GLU A 27 -6.66 -0.66 -7.69
N ALA A 28 -6.00 0.20 -8.47
CA ALA A 28 -4.54 0.34 -8.43
C ALA A 28 -4.11 0.99 -7.10
N MET A 29 -4.81 2.03 -6.66
CA MET A 29 -4.59 2.64 -5.34
C MET A 29 -4.97 1.67 -4.20
N ARG A 30 -6.07 0.93 -4.33
CA ARG A 30 -6.49 -0.11 -3.36
C ARG A 30 -5.41 -1.18 -3.23
N ARG A 31 -4.84 -1.64 -4.35
CA ARG A 31 -3.72 -2.58 -4.40
C ARG A 31 -2.45 -2.05 -3.75
N GLU A 32 -2.09 -0.78 -3.96
CA GLU A 32 -0.93 -0.17 -3.28
C GLU A 32 -1.10 -0.20 -1.75
N ILE A 33 -2.27 0.18 -1.25
CA ILE A 33 -2.59 0.18 0.19
C ILE A 33 -2.52 -1.24 0.76
N LEU A 34 -3.12 -2.21 0.07
CA LEU A 34 -3.10 -3.62 0.47
C LEU A 34 -1.68 -4.23 0.43
N GLN A 35 -0.84 -3.82 -0.52
CA GLN A 35 0.57 -4.23 -0.55
C GLN A 35 1.36 -3.64 0.63
N CYS A 36 1.13 -2.38 0.98
CA CYS A 36 1.76 -1.77 2.17
C CYS A 36 1.33 -2.48 3.47
N LEU A 37 0.07 -2.89 3.56
CA LEU A 37 -0.43 -3.75 4.64
C LEU A 37 0.26 -5.12 4.68
N LEU A 38 0.35 -5.82 3.54
CA LEU A 38 0.99 -7.13 3.46
C LEU A 38 2.48 -7.09 3.82
N ASP A 39 3.21 -6.06 3.38
CA ASP A 39 4.62 -5.88 3.74
C ASP A 39 4.78 -5.62 5.25
N SER A 40 3.90 -4.81 5.84
CA SER A 40 3.86 -4.56 7.29
C SER A 40 3.62 -5.86 8.08
N ILE A 41 2.69 -6.70 7.61
CA ILE A 41 2.43 -8.03 8.21
C ILE A 41 3.66 -8.91 8.05
N ALA A 42 4.19 -9.06 6.84
CA ALA A 42 5.30 -9.95 6.55
C ALA A 42 6.56 -9.66 7.37
N PHE A 43 6.85 -8.38 7.67
CA PHE A 43 7.92 -7.99 8.59
C PHE A 43 7.67 -8.49 10.03
N VAL A 44 6.45 -8.32 10.54
CA VAL A 44 6.09 -8.68 11.92
C VAL A 44 5.98 -10.19 12.11
N ASP A 45 5.41 -10.89 11.13
CA ASP A 45 5.14 -12.33 11.16
C ASP A 45 6.43 -13.16 11.25
N GLN A 46 7.52 -12.69 10.62
CA GLN A 46 8.87 -13.26 10.76
C GLN A 46 9.42 -13.25 12.20
N THR A 47 8.94 -12.33 13.06
CA THR A 47 9.48 -12.13 14.41
C THR A 47 8.52 -12.61 15.50
N ALA A 48 7.21 -12.39 15.32
CA ALA A 48 6.18 -12.71 16.32
C ALA A 48 4.78 -12.80 15.66
N PRO A 49 4.42 -13.95 15.06
CA PRO A 49 3.17 -14.10 14.31
C PRO A 49 1.92 -13.92 15.19
N ASP A 50 1.97 -14.31 16.47
CA ASP A 50 0.86 -14.09 17.41
C ASP A 50 0.64 -12.62 17.80
N ALA A 51 1.59 -11.73 17.52
CA ALA A 51 1.66 -10.39 18.10
C ALA A 51 1.07 -9.27 17.23
N TRP A 52 0.42 -9.61 16.11
CA TRP A 52 -0.32 -8.67 15.27
C TRP A 52 -1.78 -9.10 15.06
N ALA A 53 -2.61 -8.16 14.62
CA ALA A 53 -3.96 -8.41 14.13
C ALA A 53 -4.39 -7.30 13.17
N VAL A 54 -5.11 -7.65 12.11
CA VAL A 54 -5.78 -6.68 11.25
C VAL A 54 -7.27 -6.68 11.53
N THR A 55 -7.82 -5.51 11.85
CA THR A 55 -9.25 -5.29 12.07
C THR A 55 -9.87 -4.56 10.88
N LEU A 56 -10.79 -5.21 10.18
CA LEU A 56 -11.70 -4.60 9.21
C LEU A 56 -12.67 -3.65 9.95
N GLN A 57 -13.00 -2.53 9.35
CA GLN A 57 -13.87 -1.48 9.91
C GLN A 57 -14.80 -0.96 8.81
N GLY A 58 -15.97 -0.43 9.15
CA GLY A 58 -16.93 0.06 8.16
C GLY A 58 -16.37 1.09 7.16
N ASN A 59 -15.35 1.83 7.57
CA ASN A 59 -14.64 2.83 6.76
C ASN A 59 -13.17 2.48 6.45
N GLY A 60 -12.75 1.22 6.54
CA GLY A 60 -11.41 0.77 6.13
C GLY A 60 -10.83 -0.35 6.98
N PHE A 61 -9.57 -0.24 7.39
CA PHE A 61 -8.91 -1.23 8.25
C PHE A 61 -7.82 -0.63 9.13
N ARG A 62 -7.55 -1.30 10.25
CA ARG A 62 -6.39 -1.04 11.13
C ARG A 62 -5.54 -2.29 11.28
N LEU A 63 -4.23 -2.17 11.04
CA LEU A 63 -3.21 -3.09 11.54
C LEU A 63 -2.78 -2.64 12.94
N ASN A 64 -2.93 -3.54 13.91
CA ASN A 64 -2.40 -3.42 15.26
C ASN A 64 -1.21 -4.37 15.46
N VAL A 65 -0.18 -3.89 16.16
CA VAL A 65 1.02 -4.67 16.50
C VAL A 65 1.33 -4.46 17.98
N GLY A 66 1.56 -5.55 18.70
CA GLY A 66 1.63 -5.54 20.15
C GLY A 66 0.37 -4.94 20.76
N GLN A 67 0.47 -3.72 21.30
CA GLN A 67 -0.63 -2.97 21.93
C GLN A 67 -0.92 -1.61 21.24
N VAL A 68 -0.40 -1.36 20.04
CA VAL A 68 -0.50 -0.05 19.36
C VAL A 68 -1.08 -0.16 17.95
N GLU A 69 -1.60 0.94 17.41
CA GLU A 69 -1.86 1.11 15.97
C GLU A 69 -0.52 1.17 15.24
N ALA A 70 -0.37 0.50 14.10
CA ALA A 70 0.86 0.51 13.30
C ALA A 70 0.63 1.06 11.89
N LEU A 71 -0.42 0.59 11.22
CA LEU A 71 -0.87 1.09 9.92
C LEU A 71 -2.39 1.16 9.92
N THR A 72 -2.99 2.13 9.26
CA THR A 72 -4.45 2.24 9.08
C THR A 72 -4.76 2.79 7.70
N CYS A 73 -5.82 2.31 7.07
CA CYS A 73 -6.46 2.97 5.94
C CYS A 73 -7.86 3.36 6.39
N ASP A 74 -8.21 4.65 6.33
CA ASP A 74 -9.56 5.10 6.65
C ASP A 74 -10.11 6.13 5.65
N ALA A 75 -11.41 5.99 5.36
CA ALA A 75 -12.22 7.01 4.71
C ALA A 75 -12.67 8.07 5.73
N GLY A 76 -11.72 8.80 6.30
CA GLY A 76 -11.91 10.10 6.95
C GLY A 76 -12.57 10.12 8.34
N TRP A 77 -11.81 9.80 9.40
CA TRP A 77 -12.12 10.27 10.76
C TRP A 77 -10.86 10.38 11.64
N PRO A 78 -10.70 11.35 12.56
CA PRO A 78 -11.58 12.47 12.91
C PRO A 78 -11.26 13.78 12.18
N PHE A 79 -10.43 13.73 11.14
CA PHE A 79 -10.16 14.88 10.28
C PHE A 79 -11.23 14.93 9.19
N PRO A 80 -11.68 16.13 8.77
CA PRO A 80 -12.63 16.22 7.65
C PRO A 80 -12.04 15.55 6.40
N PRO A 81 -12.87 14.99 5.52
CA PRO A 81 -12.39 14.47 4.25
C PRO A 81 -11.64 15.59 3.51
N TYR A 82 -10.43 15.29 3.05
CA TYR A 82 -9.67 16.20 2.18
C TYR A 82 -10.55 16.57 0.98
N GLU A 83 -10.56 17.84 0.56
CA GLU A 83 -11.36 18.28 -0.58
C GLU A 83 -11.02 17.44 -1.82
N GLY A 84 -12.02 16.72 -2.34
CA GLY A 84 -11.84 15.69 -3.38
C GLY A 84 -11.95 14.23 -2.89
N GLY A 85 -12.15 13.96 -1.60
CA GLY A 85 -12.45 12.62 -1.08
C GLY A 85 -11.26 11.66 -1.00
N ALA A 86 -10.04 12.16 -0.85
CA ALA A 86 -8.82 11.35 -0.84
C ALA A 86 -8.77 10.34 0.32
N ILE A 87 -8.36 9.11 0.00
CA ILE A 87 -8.14 8.02 0.97
C ILE A 87 -6.91 8.37 1.84
N ALA A 88 -7.05 8.25 3.16
CA ALA A 88 -5.96 8.50 4.10
C ALA A 88 -5.34 7.17 4.59
N MET A 89 -4.18 6.81 4.04
CA MET A 89 -3.33 5.80 4.69
C MET A 89 -2.47 6.47 5.78
N ARG A 90 -2.41 5.86 6.96
CA ARG A 90 -1.68 6.37 8.13
C ARG A 90 -0.64 5.35 8.54
N VAL A 91 0.64 5.73 8.44
CA VAL A 91 1.81 4.89 8.76
C VAL A 91 2.46 5.43 10.02
N LEU A 92 2.62 4.60 11.06
CA LEU A 92 3.31 5.01 12.28
C LEU A 92 4.79 4.65 12.23
N THR A 93 5.65 5.60 12.62
CA THR A 93 7.11 5.51 12.47
C THR A 93 7.85 5.91 13.74
N HIS A 94 9.09 5.43 13.87
CA HIS A 94 9.95 5.63 15.03
C HIS A 94 11.41 5.87 14.60
N GLY A 95 12.05 6.87 15.20
CA GLY A 95 13.33 7.43 14.74
C GLY A 95 13.15 8.64 13.83
N ALA A 96 14.25 9.09 13.21
CA ALA A 96 14.21 10.20 12.26
C ALA A 96 13.44 9.80 10.99
N LEU A 97 12.68 10.75 10.42
CA LEU A 97 12.09 10.61 9.10
C LEU A 97 13.14 10.96 8.02
N PRO A 98 13.09 10.34 6.83
CA PRO A 98 13.93 10.73 5.69
C PRO A 98 13.72 12.18 5.25
N ASP A 99 14.79 12.84 4.79
CA ASP A 99 14.75 14.24 4.34
C ASP A 99 13.83 14.47 3.14
N ASP A 100 13.63 13.46 2.29
CA ASP A 100 12.73 13.54 1.14
C ASP A 100 11.24 13.40 1.54
N VAL A 101 10.93 12.59 2.56
CA VAL A 101 9.62 12.57 3.23
C VAL A 101 9.32 13.92 3.89
N LEU A 102 10.32 14.55 4.52
CA LEU A 102 10.19 15.89 5.10
C LEU A 102 10.02 16.96 4.02
N ALA A 103 10.73 16.86 2.89
CA ALA A 103 10.55 17.75 1.75
C ALA A 103 9.16 17.60 1.08
N TRP A 104 8.50 16.45 1.23
CA TRP A 104 7.12 16.24 0.79
C TRP A 104 6.06 16.71 1.80
N SER A 105 6.41 17.11 3.03
CA SER A 105 5.43 17.64 3.99
C SER A 105 5.09 19.11 3.72
N GLY A 106 4.30 19.33 2.67
CA GLY A 106 3.77 20.62 2.22
C GLY A 106 3.00 20.48 0.90
N ASP A 107 2.47 21.58 0.36
CA ASP A 107 1.60 21.57 -0.83
C ASP A 107 2.34 21.31 -2.17
N GLY A 108 3.62 20.91 -2.12
CA GLY A 108 4.51 20.79 -3.28
C GLY A 108 4.34 19.54 -4.14
N ASN A 109 3.55 18.54 -3.71
CA ASN A 109 3.29 17.32 -4.48
C ASN A 109 1.80 17.25 -4.89
N PRO A 110 1.46 17.40 -6.19
CA PRO A 110 0.07 17.41 -6.64
C PRO A 110 -0.61 16.03 -6.56
N SER A 111 0.18 14.94 -6.52
CA SER A 111 -0.32 13.55 -6.51
C SER A 111 -0.58 13.01 -5.11
N LEU A 112 0.16 13.52 -4.11
CA LEU A 112 0.18 13.02 -2.74
C LEU A 112 0.28 14.19 -1.76
N GLN A 113 -0.78 14.41 -0.97
CA GLN A 113 -0.72 15.30 0.18
C GLN A 113 -0.20 14.53 1.40
N LEU A 114 0.89 15.02 2.00
CA LEU A 114 1.56 14.35 3.12
C LEU A 114 1.47 15.19 4.40
N GLY A 115 0.99 14.58 5.49
CA GLY A 115 0.83 15.24 6.78
C GLY A 115 1.53 14.50 7.90
N ILE A 116 2.45 15.16 8.61
CA ILE A 116 3.24 14.57 9.71
C ILE A 116 2.71 15.12 11.05
N ALA A 117 2.45 14.23 12.01
CA ALA A 117 2.11 14.61 13.39
C ALA A 117 2.86 13.72 14.41
N PRO A 118 3.16 14.20 15.63
CA PRO A 118 3.72 13.36 16.69
C PRO A 118 2.76 12.24 17.11
N ALA A 119 3.28 11.02 17.31
CA ALA A 119 2.49 9.89 17.81
C ALA A 119 2.44 9.86 19.36
N SER A 120 1.28 9.53 19.94
CA SER A 120 1.03 9.58 21.39
C SER A 120 1.35 8.29 22.16
N TYR A 121 1.71 7.20 21.47
CA TYR A 121 1.88 5.87 22.07
C TYR A 121 3.06 5.80 23.06
N LYS A 122 2.75 5.77 24.36
CA LYS A 122 3.72 5.76 25.47
C LYS A 122 4.66 4.55 25.50
N SER A 123 4.27 3.42 24.92
CA SER A 123 5.06 2.19 24.86
C SER A 123 6.15 2.20 23.79
N ILE A 124 6.14 3.18 22.88
CA ILE A 124 7.16 3.39 21.85
C ILE A 124 8.04 4.57 22.29
N PRO A 125 9.37 4.56 22.08
CA PRO A 125 10.22 5.71 22.42
C PRO A 125 9.93 6.95 21.56
N ALA A 126 10.76 7.98 21.68
CA ALA A 126 10.70 9.19 20.85
C ALA A 126 12.04 9.38 20.11
N PRO A 127 12.05 9.98 18.91
CA PRO A 127 10.91 10.55 18.17
C PRO A 127 10.02 9.47 17.53
N LYS A 128 8.73 9.76 17.40
CA LYS A 128 7.72 8.88 16.78
C LYS A 128 6.61 9.70 16.14
N HIS A 129 6.12 9.25 14.99
CA HIS A 129 5.23 10.04 14.15
C HIS A 129 4.06 9.21 13.62
N ILE A 130 2.98 9.90 13.27
CA ILE A 130 1.93 9.44 12.38
C ILE A 130 2.17 10.18 11.06
N VAL A 131 2.52 9.47 10.00
CA VAL A 131 2.63 10.02 8.65
C VAL A 131 1.34 9.66 7.91
N LYS A 132 0.57 10.69 7.56
CA LYS A 132 -0.64 10.59 6.74
C LYS A 132 -0.27 10.74 5.27
N LEU A 133 -0.77 9.82 4.45
CA LEU A 133 -0.60 9.76 3.01
C LEU A 133 -1.99 9.85 2.37
N ALA A 134 -2.33 11.04 1.86
CA ALA A 134 -3.58 11.30 1.16
C ALA A 134 -3.30 11.41 -0.35
N ALA A 135 -3.45 10.30 -1.07
CA ALA A 135 -3.21 10.25 -2.50
C ALA A 135 -4.43 10.71 -3.31
N LYS A 136 -4.16 11.41 -4.41
CA LYS A 136 -5.17 11.87 -5.38
C LYS A 136 -5.21 11.02 -6.66
N GLN A 137 -4.18 10.22 -6.91
CA GLN A 137 -4.08 9.28 -8.03
C GLN A 137 -3.19 8.07 -7.67
N PRO A 138 -3.33 6.93 -8.37
CA PRO A 138 -2.40 5.80 -8.27
C PRO A 138 -0.94 6.17 -8.57
N GLY A 139 -0.02 5.27 -8.25
CA GLY A 139 1.43 5.46 -8.30
C GLY A 139 1.98 6.32 -7.15
N SER A 140 1.13 6.75 -6.21
CA SER A 140 1.46 7.82 -5.26
C SER A 140 1.68 7.35 -3.82
N ILE A 141 1.04 6.25 -3.39
CA ILE A 141 1.14 5.79 -2.00
C ILE A 141 2.42 4.96 -1.83
N ARG A 142 2.65 4.02 -2.75
CA ARG A 142 3.72 3.04 -2.65
C ARG A 142 5.13 3.66 -2.60
N PRO A 143 5.52 4.61 -3.47
CA PRO A 143 6.86 5.21 -3.42
C PRO A 143 7.12 6.06 -2.17
N CYS A 144 6.05 6.48 -1.45
CA CYS A 144 6.19 7.13 -0.16
C CYS A 144 6.33 6.11 0.97
N TYR A 145 5.51 5.05 0.96
CA TYR A 145 5.61 3.96 1.92
C TYR A 145 7.01 3.32 1.91
N GLU A 146 7.60 3.09 0.73
CA GLU A 146 8.95 2.53 0.59
C GLU A 146 10.05 3.40 1.22
N LYS A 147 9.92 4.73 1.17
CA LYS A 147 10.80 5.67 1.89
C LYS A 147 10.60 5.57 3.41
N LEU A 148 9.34 5.42 3.84
CA LEU A 148 8.98 5.29 5.25
C LEU A 148 9.36 3.92 5.87
N MET A 149 9.53 2.86 5.05
CA MET A 149 9.67 1.47 5.52
C MET A 149 10.66 1.33 6.67
N ARG A 150 11.91 1.81 6.55
CA ARG A 150 12.91 1.68 7.63
C ARG A 150 12.48 2.32 8.96
N ALA A 151 11.77 3.44 8.91
CA ALA A 151 11.23 4.11 10.10
C ALA A 151 9.93 3.45 10.61
N HIS A 152 9.18 2.77 9.72
CA HIS A 152 8.03 1.94 10.07
C HIS A 152 8.45 0.61 10.72
N GLU A 153 9.40 -0.13 10.14
CA GLU A 153 10.00 -1.35 10.70
C GLU A 153 10.62 -1.12 12.09
N SER A 154 11.25 0.04 12.31
CA SER A 154 11.71 0.53 13.61
C SER A 154 10.55 0.69 14.62
N TYR A 155 9.38 1.15 14.17
CA TYR A 155 8.16 1.25 14.98
C TYR A 155 7.56 -0.13 15.25
N LEU A 156 7.45 -0.99 14.25
CA LEU A 156 6.96 -2.38 14.34
C LEU A 156 7.81 -3.19 15.34
N SER A 157 9.13 -3.10 15.24
CA SER A 157 10.09 -3.73 16.15
C SER A 157 9.92 -3.24 17.59
N SER A 158 9.67 -1.95 17.78
CA SER A 158 9.41 -1.35 19.10
C SER A 158 8.02 -1.76 19.65
N ALA A 159 7.01 -1.87 18.79
CA ALA A 159 5.66 -2.31 19.14
C ALA A 159 5.63 -3.78 19.59
N LEU A 160 6.45 -4.63 18.98
CA LEU A 160 6.65 -6.02 19.36
C LEU A 160 7.28 -6.21 20.75
N GLN A 161 7.91 -5.19 21.33
CA GLN A 161 8.58 -5.31 22.63
C GLN A 161 7.69 -4.93 23.81
N THR A 162 7.87 -5.62 24.94
CA THR A 162 7.40 -5.19 26.25
C THR A 162 8.27 -4.05 26.79
N PRO A 163 7.85 -3.33 27.85
CA PRO A 163 8.70 -2.36 28.54
C PRO A 163 10.01 -2.92 29.12
N THR A 164 10.19 -4.26 29.11
CA THR A 164 11.39 -4.98 29.54
C THR A 164 12.21 -5.54 28.37
N GLY A 165 11.93 -5.10 27.14
CA GLY A 165 12.65 -5.50 25.92
C GLY A 165 12.36 -6.93 25.42
N LYS A 166 11.47 -7.68 26.08
CA LYS A 166 11.07 -9.02 25.62
C LYS A 166 10.08 -8.91 24.47
N ILE A 167 10.18 -9.80 23.49
CA ILE A 167 9.17 -9.93 22.44
C ILE A 167 7.83 -10.38 23.05
N ARG A 168 6.73 -9.81 22.56
CA ARG A 168 5.36 -10.16 22.96
C ARG A 168 4.92 -11.47 22.31
N SER A 169 4.32 -12.36 23.10
CA SER A 169 3.72 -13.61 22.64
C SER A 169 2.26 -13.47 22.19
N GLY A 170 1.81 -12.26 21.83
CA GLY A 170 0.39 -11.99 21.60
C GLY A 170 0.00 -10.52 21.50
N THR A 171 -1.10 -10.25 20.81
CA THR A 171 -1.83 -8.98 20.84
C THR A 171 -3.21 -9.13 21.52
N PRO A 172 -3.73 -8.13 22.26
CA PRO A 172 -5.11 -8.16 22.74
C PRO A 172 -6.15 -8.06 21.61
N PHE A 173 -5.75 -7.63 20.41
CA PHE A 173 -6.65 -7.41 19.27
C PHE A 173 -7.00 -8.69 18.49
N LYS A 174 -6.55 -9.88 18.93
CA LYS A 174 -6.86 -11.17 18.27
C LYS A 174 -8.36 -11.42 18.07
N ARG A 175 -9.23 -10.91 18.96
CA ARG A 175 -10.70 -11.04 18.85
C ARG A 175 -11.32 -10.21 17.71
N THR A 176 -10.58 -9.26 17.16
CA THR A 176 -11.01 -8.40 16.05
C THR A 176 -10.12 -8.63 14.83
N HIS A 177 -9.44 -9.77 14.74
CA HIS A 177 -8.69 -10.12 13.54
C HIS A 177 -9.66 -10.62 12.45
N SER A 178 -9.67 -9.96 11.29
CA SER A 178 -10.22 -10.50 10.04
C SER A 178 -9.10 -11.22 9.29
N GLU A 179 -9.23 -12.54 9.14
CA GLU A 179 -8.40 -13.34 8.25
C GLU A 179 -8.76 -13.06 6.78
N ASP A 180 -10.04 -12.77 6.51
CA ASP A 180 -10.63 -12.49 5.21
C ASP A 180 -10.02 -11.27 4.52
N LEU A 181 -9.78 -10.19 5.26
CA LEU A 181 -9.09 -9.01 4.71
C LEU A 181 -7.63 -9.33 4.35
N VAL A 182 -6.97 -10.26 5.06
CA VAL A 182 -5.63 -10.73 4.70
C VAL A 182 -5.67 -11.68 3.50
N ALA A 183 -6.72 -12.48 3.35
CA ALA A 183 -6.96 -13.30 2.16
C ALA A 183 -7.26 -12.44 0.91
N TYR A 184 -8.16 -11.46 1.04
CA TYR A 184 -8.48 -10.47 0.01
C TYR A 184 -7.23 -9.69 -0.43
N ALA A 185 -6.45 -9.18 0.52
CA ALA A 185 -5.19 -8.48 0.22
C ALA A 185 -4.24 -9.37 -0.61
N LYS A 186 -4.08 -10.65 -0.24
CA LYS A 186 -3.26 -11.62 -0.98
C LYS A 186 -3.80 -11.89 -2.39
N ALA A 187 -5.12 -11.98 -2.56
CA ALA A 187 -5.75 -12.19 -3.87
C ALA A 187 -5.53 -11.00 -4.82
N VAL A 188 -5.81 -9.78 -4.36
CA VAL A 188 -5.62 -8.54 -5.14
C VAL A 188 -4.14 -8.32 -5.48
N CYS A 189 -3.24 -8.47 -4.51
CA CYS A 189 -1.81 -8.27 -4.74
C CYS A 189 -1.14 -9.40 -5.56
N GLY A 190 -1.68 -10.63 -5.50
CA GLY A 190 -1.16 -11.79 -6.24
C GLY A 190 -1.62 -11.88 -7.70
N THR A 191 -2.78 -11.30 -8.04
CA THR A 191 -3.33 -11.29 -9.41
C THR A 191 -2.53 -10.33 -10.29
N PRO A 192 -2.03 -10.70 -11.49
CA PRO A 192 -1.24 -9.79 -12.32
C PRO A 192 -2.06 -8.58 -12.80
N PHE A 193 -1.59 -7.37 -12.53
CA PHE A 193 -2.27 -6.14 -12.96
C PHE A 193 -2.08 -5.88 -14.45
N VAL A 194 -3.16 -5.94 -15.22
CA VAL A 194 -3.21 -5.44 -16.60
C VAL A 194 -3.75 -4.02 -16.53
N SER A 195 -2.90 -3.01 -16.73
CA SER A 195 -3.39 -1.64 -16.84
C SER A 195 -4.00 -1.43 -18.23
N HIS A 196 -5.20 -0.84 -18.32
CA HIS A 196 -5.79 -0.46 -19.62
C HIS A 196 -4.91 0.56 -20.39
N ILE A 197 -4.00 1.25 -19.70
CA ILE A 197 -2.95 2.09 -20.32
C ILE A 197 -2.07 1.25 -21.27
N ALA A 198 -1.82 -0.03 -20.97
CA ALA A 198 -1.04 -0.92 -21.82
C ALA A 198 -1.76 -1.33 -23.11
N GLU A 199 -3.10 -1.39 -23.11
CA GLU A 199 -3.89 -1.63 -24.34
C GLU A 199 -3.84 -0.40 -25.24
N VAL A 200 -4.12 0.80 -24.72
CA VAL A 200 -4.07 2.04 -25.50
C VAL A 200 -2.67 2.32 -26.06
N ALA A 201 -1.61 1.97 -25.32
CA ALA A 201 -0.23 2.06 -25.82
C ALA A 201 0.07 1.06 -26.95
N ALA A 202 -0.51 -0.14 -26.91
CA ALA A 202 -0.34 -1.14 -27.96
C ALA A 202 -1.07 -0.78 -29.26
N GLU A 203 -2.24 -0.11 -29.17
CA GLU A 203 -2.98 0.36 -30.36
C GLU A 203 -2.30 1.55 -31.06
N GLN A 204 -1.58 2.42 -30.33
CA GLN A 204 -0.99 3.64 -30.90
C GLN A 204 0.33 3.42 -31.66
N ASP A 205 1.11 2.38 -31.34
CA ASP A 205 2.42 2.11 -31.97
C ASP A 205 2.34 1.24 -33.23
N GLY A 206 1.13 0.96 -33.74
CA GLY A 206 0.88 0.31 -35.04
C GLY A 206 1.36 -1.14 -35.20
N SER A 207 2.01 -1.73 -34.18
CA SER A 207 2.55 -3.09 -34.23
C SER A 207 1.46 -4.14 -34.03
N VAL A 208 0.73 -4.45 -35.10
CA VAL A 208 -0.26 -5.53 -35.14
C VAL A 208 0.42 -6.85 -34.75
N ALA A 209 0.17 -7.32 -33.54
CA ALA A 209 0.72 -8.56 -33.03
C ALA A 209 -0.02 -9.76 -33.66
N GLU A 210 0.50 -10.30 -34.76
CA GLU A 210 -0.04 -11.53 -35.35
C GLU A 210 0.17 -12.72 -34.42
N TYR A 211 -0.92 -13.45 -34.15
CA TYR A 211 -0.92 -14.69 -33.39
C TYR A 211 -1.14 -15.87 -34.34
N PHE A 212 -0.24 -16.85 -34.29
CA PHE A 212 -0.46 -18.16 -34.90
C PHE A 212 -0.52 -19.23 -33.80
N GLU A 213 -1.56 -20.07 -33.83
CA GLU A 213 -1.78 -21.18 -32.89
C GLU A 213 -1.59 -20.82 -31.39
N GLY A 214 -2.06 -19.63 -31.00
CA GLY A 214 -2.05 -19.17 -29.60
C GLY A 214 -0.65 -18.86 -29.02
N ARG A 215 0.39 -18.74 -29.84
CA ARG A 215 1.75 -18.39 -29.40
C ARG A 215 2.21 -17.06 -29.99
N ARG A 216 2.76 -16.20 -29.14
CA ARG A 216 3.27 -14.87 -29.53
C ARG A 216 4.55 -15.01 -30.36
N LEU A 217 4.52 -14.56 -31.61
CA LEU A 217 5.69 -14.58 -32.50
C LEU A 217 6.67 -13.45 -32.15
N LEU A 218 7.80 -13.81 -31.54
CA LEU A 218 8.92 -12.88 -31.32
C LEU A 218 9.76 -12.75 -32.59
N PHE A 219 9.38 -11.83 -33.48
CA PHE A 219 10.24 -11.41 -34.59
C PHE A 219 11.50 -10.71 -34.04
N ARG A 220 12.60 -11.45 -33.95
CA ARG A 220 13.94 -10.84 -33.85
C ARG A 220 14.19 -10.06 -35.14
N GLN A 221 14.14 -8.73 -35.05
CA GLN A 221 14.77 -7.88 -36.05
C GLN A 221 16.24 -8.30 -36.19
N ARG A 222 16.65 -8.73 -37.40
CA ARG A 222 18.06 -8.96 -37.70
C ARG A 222 18.73 -7.60 -37.80
N ALA A 223 19.78 -7.37 -37.03
CA ALA A 223 20.66 -6.24 -37.24
C ALA A 223 21.34 -6.39 -38.62
N THR A 224 20.99 -5.54 -39.57
CA THR A 224 21.68 -5.41 -40.87
C THR A 224 22.78 -4.38 -40.74
N SER A 225 24.01 -4.85 -40.47
CA SER A 225 25.23 -4.06 -40.46
C SER A 225 25.96 -4.11 -41.80
N GLU A 226 26.62 -3.01 -42.18
CA GLU A 226 27.45 -2.85 -43.41
C GLU A 226 26.60 -2.88 -44.72
N ILE A 227 27.02 -2.43 -45.92
CA ILE A 227 28.30 -2.22 -46.64
C ILE A 227 28.07 -0.96 -47.57
N ARG A 228 28.97 -0.04 -47.97
CA ARG A 228 30.46 0.05 -48.16
C ARG A 228 31.01 1.49 -47.99
N ARG A 229 32.27 1.72 -48.42
CA ARG A 229 32.97 3.01 -48.65
C ARG A 229 32.74 3.56 -50.07
N GLN A 230 33.07 4.85 -50.30
CA GLN A 230 34.03 5.23 -51.35
C GLN A 230 34.68 6.61 -51.10
N ASP A 231 35.83 6.86 -51.72
CA ASP A 231 36.77 7.95 -51.41
C ASP A 231 36.93 8.95 -52.59
N VAL A 232 37.33 10.21 -52.30
CA VAL A 232 38.30 11.04 -53.08
C VAL A 232 37.88 11.57 -54.48
N PRO A 233 38.31 12.78 -54.94
CA PRO A 233 38.66 14.03 -54.23
C PRO A 233 38.13 15.34 -54.92
N ALA A 234 38.39 16.50 -54.33
CA ALA A 234 38.91 17.71 -55.01
C ALA A 234 39.53 18.66 -53.98
#